data_AF-A0A089HJT3-F1
#
_entry.id   AF-A0A089HJT3-F1
#
_cell.length_a   1.000
_cell.length_b   1.000
_cell.length_c   1.000
_cell.angle_alpha   90.00
_cell.angle_beta   90.00
_cell.angle_gamma   90.00
#
_symmetry.space_group_name_H-M   'P 1'
#
loop_
_entity.id
_entity.type
_entity.pdbx_description
1 polymer ?
#
loop_
_entity_poly.entity_id
_entity_poly.type
_entity_poly.pdbx_seq_one_letter_code
_entity_poly.pdbx_strand_id
1 'polypeptide(L)'
;MFCSANNPGFIGKNPELRKFLLNKETMYIDPRINIYAYLTTSTLSRQSGITSAITDGRIKLFSEISFAPFGFIMTLDSFPPDDRLVDISYFARYEFNYFDIFYLKLPILPVNYYMPGDFRTRDEIMNAYKENTAQFGELV
;
A
#
# COMPACT_ATOMS: atom_id res chain seq x y z
N MET A 1 -8.29 2.68 9.59
CA MET A 1 -8.22 1.58 8.61
C MET A 1 -6.93 0.76 8.78
N PHE A 2 -5.74 1.29 8.49
CA PHE A 2 -4.47 0.55 8.65
C PHE A 2 -4.19 0.05 10.07
N CYS A 3 -4.59 0.81 11.10
CA CYS A 3 -4.45 0.37 12.48
C CYS A 3 -5.27 -0.88 12.81
N SER A 4 -6.34 -1.14 12.05
CA SER A 4 -7.15 -2.35 12.16
C SER A 4 -6.60 -3.51 11.31
N ALA A 5 -5.93 -3.20 10.20
CA ALA A 5 -5.25 -4.22 9.38
C ALA A 5 -3.93 -4.69 9.99
N ASN A 6 -3.30 -3.86 10.80
CA ASN A 6 -2.07 -4.17 11.51
C ASN A 6 -2.34 -4.79 12.89
N ASN A 7 -1.37 -5.55 13.39
CA ASN A 7 -1.41 -6.12 14.74
C ASN A 7 -1.60 -5.01 15.80
N PRO A 8 -2.35 -5.24 16.90
CA PRO A 8 -2.52 -4.25 17.98
C PRO A 8 -1.22 -3.62 18.51
N GLY A 9 -0.12 -4.38 18.53
CA GLY A 9 1.20 -3.89 18.93
C GLY A 9 1.77 -2.81 18.01
N PHE A 10 1.27 -2.67 16.78
CA PHE A 10 1.67 -1.61 15.85
C PHE A 10 1.36 -0.22 16.43
N ILE A 11 0.16 -0.02 16.98
CA ILE A 11 -0.24 1.26 17.57
C ILE A 11 0.53 1.53 18.86
N GLY A 12 0.82 0.48 19.64
CA GLY A 12 1.68 0.61 20.82
C GLY A 12 3.09 1.12 20.50
N LYS A 13 3.63 0.78 19.32
CA LYS A 13 4.95 1.23 18.85
C LYS A 13 4.91 2.60 18.15
N ASN A 14 3.73 3.13 17.82
CA ASN A 14 3.56 4.39 17.10
C ASN A 14 2.61 5.33 17.89
N PRO A 15 3.03 5.85 19.05
CA PRO A 15 2.18 6.68 19.90
C PRO A 15 1.76 7.99 19.22
N GLU A 16 2.61 8.58 18.38
CA GLU A 16 2.27 9.79 17.61
C GLU A 16 1.16 9.53 16.59
N LEU A 17 1.18 8.37 15.93
CA LEU A 17 0.08 7.96 15.05
C LEU A 17 -1.23 7.80 15.83
N ARG A 18 -1.18 7.24 17.04
CA ARG A 18 -2.36 7.14 17.91
C ARG A 18 -2.90 8.52 18.27
N LYS A 19 -2.02 9.46 18.65
CA LYS A 19 -2.40 10.84 18.97
C LYS A 19 -3.04 11.53 17.76
N PHE A 20 -2.42 11.42 16.59
CA PHE A 20 -2.95 11.95 15.34
C PHE A 20 -4.36 11.42 15.03
N LEU A 21 -4.60 10.11 15.20
CA LEU A 21 -5.90 9.51 14.91
C LEU A 21 -6.99 9.83 15.93
N LEU A 22 -6.64 10.03 17.20
CA LEU A 22 -7.60 10.26 18.28
C LEU A 22 -7.89 11.74 18.55
N ASN A 23 -7.12 12.66 17.97
CA ASN A 23 -7.33 14.09 18.12
C ASN A 23 -7.47 14.78 16.76
N LYS A 24 -8.70 15.18 16.44
CA LYS A 24 -9.07 15.87 15.19
C LYS A 24 -8.32 17.17 14.92
N GLU A 25 -7.77 17.81 15.95
CA GLU A 25 -7.01 19.08 15.80
C GLU A 25 -5.53 18.83 15.46
N THR A 26 -5.08 17.58 15.48
CA THR A 26 -3.70 17.23 15.15
C THR A 26 -3.52 17.22 13.65
N MET A 27 -2.63 18.08 13.17
CA MET A 27 -2.09 18.01 11.81
C MET A 27 -0.70 17.37 11.84
N TYR A 28 -0.24 16.96 10.67
CA TYR A 28 1.06 16.34 10.40
C TYR A 28 1.19 14.95 11.03
N ILE A 29 1.18 13.94 10.16
CA ILE A 29 1.55 12.58 10.53
C ILE A 29 3.08 12.46 10.64
N ASP A 30 3.56 11.44 11.36
CA ASP A 30 4.98 11.10 11.42
C ASP A 30 5.57 11.00 9.99
N PRO A 31 6.67 11.70 9.67
CA PRO A 31 7.22 11.75 8.32
C PRO A 31 7.72 10.39 7.80
N ARG A 32 7.89 9.39 8.67
CA ARG A 32 8.21 8.01 8.28
C ARG A 32 6.99 7.27 7.72
N ILE A 33 5.79 7.81 7.88
CA ILE A 33 4.56 7.17 7.40
C ILE A 33 4.12 7.87 6.13
N ASN A 34 4.08 7.11 5.03
CA ASN A 34 3.49 7.56 3.79
C ASN A 34 2.24 6.74 3.47
N ILE A 35 1.18 7.42 3.05
CA ILE A 35 -0.07 6.83 2.60
C ILE A 35 -0.19 7.06 1.10
N TYR A 36 -0.40 5.98 0.37
CA TYR A 36 -0.59 5.99 -1.06
C TYR A 36 -1.98 5.50 -1.45
N ALA A 37 -2.47 5.99 -2.58
CA ALA A 37 -3.74 5.61 -3.17
C ALA A 37 -3.60 5.20 -4.64
N TYR A 38 -4.49 4.30 -5.06
CA TYR A 38 -4.69 3.89 -6.44
C TYR A 38 -6.15 3.46 -6.64
N LEU A 39 -6.54 3.29 -7.91
CA LEU A 39 -7.82 2.70 -8.29
C LEU A 39 -7.64 1.25 -8.69
N THR A 40 -8.63 0.42 -8.44
CA THR A 40 -8.67 -0.96 -8.92
C THR A 40 -10.07 -1.34 -9.37
N THR A 41 -10.13 -2.06 -10.48
CA THR A 41 -11.37 -2.68 -10.99
C THR A 41 -11.42 -4.17 -10.66
N SER A 42 -10.49 -4.67 -9.85
CA SER A 42 -10.46 -6.07 -9.47
C SER A 42 -11.63 -6.41 -8.54
N THR A 43 -12.20 -7.59 -8.72
CA THR A 43 -13.17 -8.16 -7.77
C THR A 43 -12.49 -8.74 -6.54
N LEU A 44 -11.15 -8.89 -6.56
CA LEU A 44 -10.39 -9.38 -5.43
C LEU A 44 -10.17 -8.26 -4.41
N SER A 45 -10.44 -8.59 -3.15
CA SER A 45 -10.11 -7.74 -2.00
C SER A 45 -8.88 -8.29 -1.30
N ARG A 46 -7.96 -7.41 -0.90
CA ARG A 46 -6.72 -7.76 -0.23
C ARG A 46 -6.57 -6.90 1.03
N GLN A 47 -6.31 -7.53 2.16
CA GLN A 47 -5.96 -6.84 3.38
C GLN A 47 -4.75 -7.55 3.98
N SER A 48 -3.65 -6.81 4.10
CA SER A 48 -2.42 -7.30 4.72
C SER A 48 -1.96 -6.32 5.77
N GLY A 49 -1.51 -6.87 6.91
CA GLY A 49 -0.76 -6.11 7.89
C GLY A 49 0.64 -5.75 7.38
N ILE A 50 1.46 -5.16 8.25
CA ILE A 50 2.85 -4.84 7.92
C ILE A 50 3.57 -6.09 7.40
N THR A 51 4.02 -5.97 6.17
CA THR A 51 4.74 -6.98 5.40
C THR A 51 6.01 -6.33 4.86
N SER A 52 7.04 -7.15 4.65
CA SER A 52 8.26 -6.71 3.97
C SER A 52 8.38 -7.41 2.63
N ALA A 53 8.78 -6.66 1.62
CA ALA A 53 9.20 -7.18 0.32
C ALA A 53 10.61 -6.70 0.01
N ILE A 54 11.39 -7.54 -0.66
CA ILE A 54 12.70 -7.16 -1.18
C ILE A 54 12.56 -7.09 -2.69
N THR A 55 12.77 -5.89 -3.24
CA THR A 55 12.73 -5.63 -4.68
C THR A 55 13.89 -4.69 -5.00
N ASP A 56 14.67 -5.03 -6.03
CA ASP A 56 15.85 -4.25 -6.45
C ASP A 56 16.85 -3.97 -5.32
N GLY A 57 17.04 -4.95 -4.43
CA GLY A 57 17.93 -4.84 -3.27
C GLY A 57 17.46 -3.88 -2.16
N ARG A 58 16.24 -3.34 -2.25
CA ARG A 58 15.65 -2.45 -1.25
C ARG A 58 14.57 -3.17 -0.46
N ILE A 59 14.55 -2.95 0.85
CA ILE A 59 13.48 -3.42 1.73
C ILE A 59 12.33 -2.42 1.65
N LYS A 60 11.16 -2.92 1.26
CA LYS A 60 9.90 -2.17 1.23
C LYS A 60 9.04 -2.67 2.37
N LEU A 61 8.71 -1.81 3.33
CA LEU A 61 7.95 -2.15 4.53
C LEU A 61 6.59 -1.45 4.47
N PHE A 62 5.52 -2.23 4.29
CA PHE A 62 4.21 -1.65 4.04
C PHE A 62 3.06 -2.56 4.48
N SER A 63 1.89 -1.96 4.66
CA SER A 63 0.61 -2.65 4.81
C SER A 63 -0.33 -2.22 3.71
N GLU A 64 -1.28 -3.07 3.34
CA GLU A 64 -2.14 -2.84 2.19
C GLU A 64 -3.60 -3.14 2.52
N ILE A 65 -4.48 -2.29 2.01
CA ILE A 65 -5.92 -2.50 2.01
C ILE A 65 -6.45 -2.14 0.63
N SER A 66 -6.90 -3.15 -0.12
CA SER A 66 -7.42 -3.05 -1.47
C SER A 66 -8.86 -3.55 -1.49
N PHE A 67 -9.79 -2.67 -1.83
CA PHE A 67 -11.21 -2.97 -1.99
C PHE A 67 -11.81 -2.04 -3.04
N ALA A 68 -12.25 -2.60 -4.16
CA ALA A 68 -12.73 -1.80 -5.29
C ALA A 68 -13.80 -0.77 -4.86
N PRO A 69 -13.69 0.48 -5.33
CA PRO A 69 -12.83 0.94 -6.43
C PRO A 69 -11.43 1.43 -6.02
N PHE A 70 -11.09 1.42 -4.73
CA PHE A 70 -9.84 2.00 -4.23
C PHE A 70 -8.90 0.95 -3.66
N GLY A 71 -7.61 1.26 -3.69
CA GLY A 71 -6.66 0.62 -2.81
C GLY A 71 -5.74 1.61 -2.17
N PHE A 72 -5.29 1.26 -0.98
CA PHE A 72 -4.46 2.09 -0.13
C PHE A 72 -3.27 1.28 0.35
N ILE A 73 -2.12 1.92 0.35
CA ILE A 73 -0.88 1.37 0.92
C ILE A 73 -0.37 2.35 1.96
N MET A 74 0.05 1.83 3.10
CA MET A 74 0.81 2.57 4.09
C MET A 74 2.23 2.01 4.13
N THR A 75 3.23 2.82 3.82
CA THR A 75 4.63 2.45 4.04
C THR A 75 5.13 3.01 5.37
N LEU A 76 6.16 2.36 5.91
CA LEU A 76 6.88 2.81 7.08
C LEU A 76 8.37 2.89 6.73
N ASP A 77 8.92 4.10 6.77
CA ASP A 77 10.33 4.44 6.54
C ASP A 77 10.93 3.73 5.31
N SER A 78 10.14 3.64 4.23
CA SER A 78 10.51 2.91 3.03
C SER A 78 9.74 3.37 1.80
N PHE A 79 10.32 3.05 0.64
CA PHE A 79 9.73 3.31 -0.68
C PHE A 79 8.45 2.48 -0.90
N PRO A 80 7.50 3.00 -1.71
CA PRO A 80 6.31 2.26 -2.07
C PRO A 80 6.64 0.97 -2.84
N PRO A 81 5.78 -0.07 -2.76
CA PRO A 81 5.94 -1.30 -3.53
C PRO A 81 5.91 -1.06 -5.04
N ASP A 82 5.20 -0.03 -5.50
CA ASP A 82 5.06 0.33 -6.91
C ASP A 82 5.13 1.85 -7.09
N ASP A 83 5.92 2.30 -8.06
CA ASP A 83 6.18 3.73 -8.28
C ASP A 83 5.01 4.49 -8.91
N ARG A 84 4.00 3.78 -9.43
CA ARG A 84 2.80 4.39 -10.00
C ARG A 84 1.88 4.96 -8.93
N LEU A 85 2.01 4.50 -7.69
CA LEU A 85 1.17 4.86 -6.56
C LEU A 85 1.21 6.37 -6.27
N VAL A 86 0.06 6.96 -5.95
CA VAL A 86 -0.04 8.40 -5.66
C VAL A 86 0.07 8.62 -4.16
N ASP A 87 1.09 9.37 -3.73
CA ASP A 87 1.24 9.78 -2.33
C ASP A 87 0.13 10.79 -1.96
N ILE A 88 -0.70 10.41 -0.99
CA ILE A 88 -1.78 11.21 -0.42
C ILE A 88 -1.51 11.61 1.04
N SER A 89 -0.30 11.38 1.55
CA SER A 89 0.13 11.73 2.92
C SER A 89 -0.02 13.22 3.21
N TYR A 90 0.03 14.05 2.17
CA TYR A 90 -0.13 15.49 2.28
C TYR A 90 -1.52 15.90 2.79
N PHE A 91 -2.54 15.04 2.72
CA PHE A 91 -3.83 15.30 3.36
C PHE A 91 -3.73 15.46 4.88
N ALA A 92 -2.72 14.87 5.52
CA ALA A 92 -2.46 15.07 6.94
C ALA A 92 -2.04 16.51 7.30
N ARG A 93 -1.78 17.38 6.32
CA ARG A 93 -1.33 18.77 6.53
C ARG A 93 -2.47 19.78 6.63
N TYR A 94 -3.71 19.33 6.43
CA TYR A 94 -4.89 20.19 6.48
C TYR A 94 -5.68 19.97 7.77
N GLU A 95 -6.38 21.02 8.19
CA GLU A 95 -7.23 20.99 9.37
C GLU A 95 -8.45 20.08 9.16
N PHE A 96 -8.98 19.57 10.25
CA PHE A 96 -10.26 18.88 10.22
C PHE A 96 -11.38 19.81 9.74
N ASN A 97 -12.23 19.33 8.85
CA ASN A 97 -13.25 20.11 8.11
C ASN A 97 -12.71 21.20 7.18
N TYR A 98 -11.42 21.17 6.83
CA TYR A 98 -10.90 22.00 5.75
C TYR A 98 -11.56 21.60 4.42
N PHE A 99 -11.98 22.61 3.64
CA PHE A 99 -12.60 22.42 2.33
C PHE A 99 -11.71 22.98 1.23
N ASP A 100 -11.34 22.15 0.28
CA ASP A 100 -10.55 22.52 -0.89
C ASP A 100 -10.76 21.51 -2.03
N ILE A 101 -10.34 21.88 -3.25
CA ILE A 101 -10.47 21.07 -4.45
C ILE A 101 -9.13 20.46 -4.80
N PHE A 102 -9.06 19.12 -4.78
CA PHE A 102 -7.86 18.36 -5.16
C PHE A 102 -8.09 17.61 -6.47
N TYR A 103 -7.12 17.71 -7.38
CA TYR A 103 -7.09 16.94 -8.61
C TYR A 103 -6.10 15.77 -8.47
N LEU A 104 -6.63 14.58 -8.14
CA LEU A 104 -5.84 13.36 -8.02
C LEU A 104 -5.85 12.56 -9.33
N LYS A 105 -4.68 12.35 -9.93
CA LYS A 105 -4.53 11.43 -11.07
C LYS A 105 -4.18 10.03 -10.57
N LEU A 106 -5.17 9.30 -10.07
CA LEU A 106 -4.96 7.96 -9.54
C LEU A 106 -4.78 6.93 -10.69
N PRO A 107 -3.72 6.11 -10.69
CA PRO A 107 -3.58 5.04 -11.65
C PRO A 107 -4.60 3.93 -11.38
N ILE A 108 -5.00 3.21 -12.42
CA ILE A 108 -5.76 1.95 -12.28
C ILE A 108 -4.73 0.82 -12.24
N LEU A 109 -4.60 0.16 -11.09
CA LEU A 109 -3.67 -0.94 -10.88
C LEU A 109 -4.43 -2.27 -10.75
N PRO A 110 -3.97 -3.33 -11.43
CA PRO A 110 -4.62 -4.62 -11.34
C PRO A 110 -4.27 -5.32 -10.03
N VAL A 111 -5.25 -5.96 -9.39
CA VAL A 111 -5.05 -6.76 -8.18
C VAL A 111 -5.47 -8.19 -8.52
N ASN A 112 -4.56 -8.95 -9.13
CA ASN A 112 -4.83 -10.29 -9.65
C ASN A 112 -4.28 -11.42 -8.77
N TYR A 113 -3.46 -11.09 -7.78
CA TYR A 113 -2.76 -12.07 -6.95
C TYR A 113 -2.87 -11.71 -5.46
N TYR A 114 -2.81 -12.72 -4.59
CA TYR A 114 -3.01 -12.52 -3.15
C TYR A 114 -1.82 -11.84 -2.46
N MET A 115 -0.64 -11.82 -3.10
CA MET A 115 0.58 -11.26 -2.53
C MET A 115 0.52 -9.72 -2.48
N PRO A 116 0.68 -9.07 -1.31
CA PRO A 116 0.58 -7.62 -1.19
C PRO A 116 1.66 -6.90 -2.00
N GLY A 117 1.33 -5.74 -2.54
CA GLY A 117 2.21 -4.95 -3.42
C GLY A 117 2.41 -5.53 -4.82
N ASP A 118 1.78 -6.66 -5.15
CA ASP A 118 1.79 -7.20 -6.51
C ASP A 118 0.67 -6.57 -7.35
N PHE A 119 1.08 -5.90 -8.43
CA PHE A 119 0.22 -5.22 -9.40
C PHE A 119 0.46 -5.70 -10.83
N ARG A 120 0.86 -6.96 -10.99
CA ARG A 120 1.01 -7.58 -12.31
C ARG A 120 -0.33 -7.91 -12.95
N THR A 121 -0.38 -7.78 -14.26
CA THR A 121 -1.46 -8.26 -15.10
C THR A 121 -1.52 -9.79 -15.08
N ARG A 122 -2.66 -10.37 -15.48
CA ARG A 122 -2.79 -11.83 -15.56
C ARG A 122 -1.79 -12.43 -16.54
N ASP A 123 -1.53 -11.76 -17.66
CA ASP A 123 -0.61 -12.23 -18.68
C ASP A 123 0.84 -12.24 -18.17
N GLU A 124 1.27 -11.19 -17.46
CA GLU A 124 2.60 -11.15 -16.82
C GLU A 124 2.77 -12.28 -15.79
N ILE A 125 1.74 -12.56 -14.98
CA ILE A 125 1.77 -13.67 -14.01
C ILE A 125 1.90 -15.01 -14.74
N MET A 126 1.12 -15.22 -15.79
CA MET A 126 1.14 -16.48 -16.55
C MET A 126 2.45 -16.67 -17.33
N ASN A 127 3.04 -15.61 -17.88
CA ASN A 127 4.33 -15.67 -18.55
C ASN A 127 5.45 -16.01 -17.55
N ALA A 128 5.48 -15.34 -16.40
CA ALA A 128 6.44 -15.65 -15.33
C ALA A 128 6.30 -17.10 -14.84
N TYR A 129 5.07 -17.62 -14.75
CA TYR A 129 4.84 -19.03 -14.40
C TYR A 129 5.45 -19.99 -15.43
N LYS A 130 5.26 -19.72 -16.73
CA LYS A 130 5.82 -20.55 -17.82
C LYS A 130 7.33 -20.52 -17.85
N GLU A 131 7.94 -19.34 -17.74
CA GLU A 131 9.40 -19.14 -17.73
C GLU A 131 10.05 -19.90 -16.58
N ASN A 132 9.52 -19.74 -15.37
CA ASN A 132 10.03 -20.44 -14.19
C ASN A 132 9.90 -21.97 -14.37
N THR A 133 8.76 -22.46 -14.86
CA THR A 133 8.53 -23.91 -15.03
C THR A 133 9.46 -24.52 -16.09
N ALA A 134 9.72 -23.81 -17.20
CA ALA A 134 10.67 -24.26 -18.21
C ALA A 134 12.10 -24.35 -17.64
N GLN A 135 12.53 -23.34 -16.88
CA GLN A 135 13.84 -23.31 -16.25
C GLN A 135 14.04 -24.42 -15.20
N PHE A 136 13.00 -24.77 -14.43
CA PHE A 136 13.07 -25.87 -13.46
C PHE A 136 12.85 -27.25 -14.08
N GLY A 137 12.17 -27.33 -15.23
CA GLY A 137 11.98 -28.58 -15.99
C GLY A 137 13.24 -29.08 -16.69
N GLU A 138 14.20 -28.19 -16.99
CA GLU A 138 15.51 -28.54 -17.55
C GLU A 138 16.54 -29.01 -16.50
N LEU A 139 16.20 -28.94 -15.21
CA LEU A 139 17.06 -29.31 -14.08
C LEU A 139 16.74 -30.70 -13.48
N VAL A 140 15.89 -31.50 -14.14
CA VAL A 140 15.50 -32.87 -13.71
C VAL A 140 15.90 -33.89 -14.76
#